data_AF-A0A3D0T8F8-F1
#
_entry.id   AF-A0A3D0T8F8-F1
#
_cell.length_a   1.000
_cell.length_b   1.000
_cell.length_c   1.000
_cell.angle_alpha   90.00
_cell.angle_beta   90.00
_cell.angle_gamma   90.00
#
_symmetry.space_group_name_H-M   'P 1'
#
loop_
_entity.id
_entity.type
_entity.pdbx_description
1 polymer ?
#
loop_
_entity_poly.entity_id
_entity_poly.type
_entity_poly.pdbx_seq_one_letter_code
_entity_poly.pdbx_strand_id
1 'polypeptide(L)'
;MLAITLLVYSISNRGEGAQWNHFVYLADAFLRGHLYIPNILTELASWNGHYFVVYPPMPAILLMPFVAIFGTSFYQPVLSIVLGAVNVLLAYTVLLKLFKSSTISLWISLLYAFGTIQWYHAEVGSSWYVAHIVALFFLWLALLEIVTKQRLFLIGLFIGAAYLARLPTILSVVFVFIYLRQTLNIKNIFLFLLGLSPGILFNGFYNYLRFGTIFDVGYSLLPIFNEPWYKYGLFSIRYLPLHLKEVFTSLPAFSKNPPFIIPSIYIMAIWFTTPAFLLIIKAKFKTKLALASLIAVIIIALPGLLHGNNGSTQFGYRFALDFMPFLLLLMASGIINRFNWQVKLLIILSVLVNLWGVIMISFLNKWVI
;
A
#
# COMPACT_ATOMS: atom_id res chain seq x y z
N MET A 1 -16.93 -10.56 8.43
CA MET A 1 -15.66 -9.79 8.30
C MET A 1 -15.84 -8.60 7.37
N LEU A 2 -16.14 -8.80 6.08
CA LEU A 2 -16.36 -7.71 5.12
C LEU A 2 -17.30 -6.61 5.63
N ALA A 3 -18.53 -6.97 6.03
CA ALA A 3 -19.51 -5.99 6.52
C ALA A 3 -19.05 -5.20 7.75
N ILE A 4 -18.37 -5.87 8.70
CA ILE A 4 -17.85 -5.24 9.93
C ILE A 4 -16.72 -4.27 9.56
N THR A 5 -15.78 -4.71 8.72
CA THR A 5 -14.67 -3.85 8.27
C THR A 5 -15.18 -2.65 7.48
N LEU A 6 -16.13 -2.86 6.58
CA LEU A 6 -16.77 -1.78 5.82
C LEU A 6 -17.45 -0.77 6.75
N LEU A 7 -18.22 -1.26 7.73
CA LEU A 7 -18.90 -0.40 8.70
C LEU A 7 -17.89 0.40 9.53
N VAL A 8 -16.86 -0.24 10.06
CA VAL A 8 -15.83 0.43 10.88
C VAL A 8 -15.10 1.49 10.06
N TYR A 9 -14.62 1.16 8.85
CA TYR A 9 -13.94 2.13 7.99
C TYR A 9 -14.85 3.30 7.61
N SER A 10 -16.13 3.04 7.36
CA SER A 10 -17.11 4.08 7.03
C SER A 10 -17.40 5.02 8.21
N ILE A 11 -17.51 4.48 9.44
CA ILE A 11 -17.75 5.28 10.65
C ILE A 11 -16.50 6.07 11.06
N SER A 12 -15.31 5.54 10.77
CA SER A 12 -14.06 6.23 11.07
C SER A 12 -13.85 7.44 10.15
N ASN A 13 -14.18 7.33 8.85
CA ASN A 13 -13.99 8.40 7.86
C ASN A 13 -14.68 9.72 8.25
N ARG A 14 -13.92 10.84 8.23
CA ARG A 14 -14.45 12.20 8.48
C ARG A 14 -14.27 13.16 7.29
N GLY A 15 -13.81 12.66 6.15
CA GLY A 15 -13.61 13.44 4.92
C GLY A 15 -12.28 14.15 4.80
N GLU A 16 -11.36 13.91 5.73
CA GLU A 16 -10.03 14.51 5.81
C GLU A 16 -9.12 14.21 4.62
N GLY A 17 -9.42 13.21 3.79
CA GLY A 17 -8.67 12.89 2.56
C GLY A 17 -9.38 13.29 1.27
N ALA A 18 -10.64 13.72 1.33
CA ALA A 18 -11.50 13.89 0.15
C ALA A 18 -11.07 15.04 -0.77
N GLN A 19 -10.43 16.07 -0.23
CA GLN A 19 -9.88 17.20 -0.97
C GLN A 19 -8.67 16.83 -1.83
N TRP A 20 -7.99 15.73 -1.52
CA TRP A 20 -6.82 15.25 -2.26
C TRP A 20 -7.23 14.17 -3.25
N ASN A 21 -8.02 14.54 -4.26
CA ASN A 21 -8.72 13.65 -5.19
C ASN A 21 -8.14 13.66 -6.63
N HIS A 22 -6.81 13.63 -6.75
CA HIS A 22 -6.09 13.59 -8.03
C HIS A 22 -6.65 12.54 -9.00
N PHE A 23 -7.03 11.36 -8.49
CA PHE A 23 -7.52 10.28 -9.34
C PHE A 23 -8.95 10.49 -9.85
N VAL A 24 -9.77 11.29 -9.17
CA VAL A 24 -11.10 11.69 -9.68
C VAL A 24 -10.94 12.61 -10.88
N TYR A 25 -10.08 13.63 -10.78
CA TYR A 25 -9.78 14.52 -11.90
C TYR A 25 -9.06 13.79 -13.04
N LEU A 26 -8.15 12.87 -12.73
CA LEU A 26 -7.49 12.06 -13.75
C LEU A 26 -8.47 11.11 -14.46
N ALA A 27 -9.44 10.55 -13.73
CA ALA A 27 -10.49 9.73 -14.33
C ALA A 27 -11.39 10.56 -15.25
N ASP A 28 -11.79 11.78 -14.85
CA ASP A 28 -12.54 12.71 -15.72
C ASP A 28 -11.73 13.07 -16.97
N ALA A 29 -10.43 13.33 -16.82
CA ALA A 29 -9.54 13.60 -17.95
C ALA A 29 -9.51 12.44 -18.96
N PHE A 30 -9.37 11.19 -18.47
CA PHE A 30 -9.40 10.00 -19.33
C PHE A 30 -10.74 9.86 -20.07
N LEU A 31 -11.86 10.12 -19.40
CA LEU A 31 -13.19 10.08 -20.03
C LEU A 31 -13.38 11.15 -21.11
N ARG A 32 -12.67 12.27 -21.00
CA ARG A 32 -12.67 13.37 -22.00
C ARG A 32 -11.57 13.25 -23.05
N GLY A 33 -10.76 12.19 -23.00
CA GLY A 33 -9.71 11.93 -23.99
C GLY A 33 -8.43 12.77 -23.81
N HIS A 34 -8.17 13.32 -22.62
CA HIS A 34 -6.90 13.99 -22.30
C HIS A 34 -6.23 13.39 -21.05
N LEU A 35 -4.96 13.73 -20.82
CA LEU A 35 -4.14 13.16 -19.73
C LEU A 35 -3.73 14.19 -18.65
N TYR A 36 -4.11 15.45 -18.85
CA TYR A 36 -3.82 16.55 -17.94
C TYR A 36 -5.06 16.98 -17.15
N ILE A 37 -4.82 17.63 -16.02
CA ILE A 37 -5.87 18.14 -15.11
C ILE A 37 -5.65 19.64 -14.83
N PRO A 38 -6.64 20.35 -14.24
CA PRO A 38 -6.45 21.74 -13.81
C PRO A 38 -5.40 21.85 -12.71
N ASN A 39 -4.71 23.00 -12.64
CA ASN A 39 -3.70 23.30 -11.61
C ASN A 39 -4.34 23.72 -10.28
N ILE A 40 -5.05 22.78 -9.65
CA ILE A 40 -5.80 23.02 -8.40
C ILE A 40 -5.37 22.06 -7.27
N LEU A 41 -4.42 21.17 -7.55
CA LEU A 41 -3.90 20.18 -6.61
C LEU A 41 -2.37 20.31 -6.48
N THR A 42 -1.83 19.72 -5.42
CA THR A 42 -0.38 19.65 -5.18
C THR A 42 0.27 18.51 -5.96
N GLU A 43 1.61 18.43 -5.95
CA GLU A 43 2.37 17.34 -6.59
C GLU A 43 2.00 17.06 -8.06
N LEU A 44 1.74 18.13 -8.83
CA LEU A 44 1.52 18.04 -10.27
C LEU A 44 2.81 18.33 -11.04
N ALA A 45 3.13 17.48 -12.01
CA ALA A 45 4.20 17.75 -12.97
C ALA A 45 3.72 18.76 -14.01
N SER A 46 4.48 19.85 -14.18
CA SER A 46 4.24 20.82 -15.24
C SER A 46 5.03 20.44 -16.49
N TRP A 47 4.35 20.29 -17.62
CA TRP A 47 4.97 19.94 -18.90
C TRP A 47 4.17 20.51 -20.07
N ASN A 48 4.82 21.22 -20.99
CA ASN A 48 4.19 21.82 -22.17
C ASN A 48 2.91 22.62 -21.89
N GLY A 49 2.88 23.39 -20.79
CA GLY A 49 1.71 24.20 -20.41
C GLY A 49 0.55 23.41 -19.79
N HIS A 50 0.73 22.12 -19.54
CA HIS A 50 -0.24 21.24 -18.91
C HIS A 50 0.25 20.71 -17.56
N TYR A 51 -0.69 20.27 -16.73
CA TYR A 51 -0.41 19.72 -15.39
C TYR A 51 -0.82 18.26 -15.32
N PHE A 52 0.11 17.41 -14.91
CA PHE A 52 -0.06 15.96 -14.90
C PHE A 52 0.07 15.39 -13.49
N VAL A 53 -0.83 14.48 -13.15
CA VAL A 53 -0.74 13.67 -11.94
C VAL A 53 0.48 12.75 -12.05
N VAL A 54 1.40 12.82 -11.09
CA VAL A 54 2.64 12.00 -11.11
C VAL A 54 2.41 10.55 -10.70
N TYR A 55 1.30 10.25 -10.04
CA TYR A 55 0.99 8.91 -9.55
C TYR A 55 0.61 7.94 -10.68
N PRO A 56 0.90 6.64 -10.53
CA PRO A 56 0.42 5.61 -11.43
C PRO A 56 -1.13 5.58 -11.54
N PRO A 57 -1.71 5.32 -12.73
CA PRO A 57 -3.09 5.68 -13.05
C PRO A 57 -4.16 4.64 -12.66
N MET A 58 -3.81 3.48 -12.11
CA MET A 58 -4.79 2.42 -11.84
C MET A 58 -5.97 2.85 -10.93
N PRO A 59 -5.76 3.65 -9.86
CA PRO A 59 -6.89 4.15 -9.08
C PRO A 59 -7.84 5.02 -9.91
N ALA A 60 -7.32 5.84 -10.84
CA ALA A 60 -8.15 6.62 -11.76
C ALA A 60 -8.93 5.72 -12.73
N ILE A 61 -8.29 4.69 -13.28
CA ILE A 61 -8.95 3.69 -14.15
C ILE A 61 -10.14 3.03 -13.43
N LEU A 62 -9.97 2.64 -12.15
CA LEU A 62 -11.05 2.07 -11.35
C LEU A 62 -12.14 3.09 -10.99
N LEU A 63 -11.82 4.38 -10.95
CA LEU A 63 -12.76 5.47 -10.69
C LEU A 63 -13.55 5.88 -11.94
N MET A 64 -13.08 5.60 -13.16
CA MET A 64 -13.73 6.03 -14.41
C MET A 64 -15.23 5.69 -14.47
N PRO A 65 -15.72 4.48 -14.12
CA PRO A 65 -17.15 4.20 -14.17
C PRO A 65 -17.97 5.06 -13.21
N PHE A 66 -17.42 5.38 -12.04
CA PHE A 66 -18.09 6.22 -11.04
C PHE A 66 -18.08 7.69 -11.44
N VAL A 67 -16.95 8.18 -11.95
CA VAL A 67 -16.81 9.56 -12.43
C VAL A 67 -17.66 9.80 -13.69
N ALA A 68 -17.86 8.79 -14.54
CA ALA A 68 -18.77 8.90 -15.68
C ALA A 68 -20.24 9.13 -15.26
N ILE A 69 -20.65 8.61 -14.09
CA ILE A 69 -22.02 8.73 -13.58
C ILE A 69 -22.18 9.96 -12.68
N PHE A 70 -21.22 10.19 -11.78
CA PHE A 70 -21.31 11.18 -10.69
C PHE A 70 -20.43 12.41 -10.91
N GLY A 71 -19.67 12.47 -12.01
CA GLY A 71 -18.74 13.54 -12.32
C GLY A 71 -17.58 13.65 -11.33
N THR A 72 -16.90 14.81 -11.36
CA THR A 72 -15.78 15.13 -10.45
C THR A 72 -16.21 15.34 -8.99
N SER A 73 -17.52 15.37 -8.71
CA SER A 73 -18.08 15.37 -7.36
C SER A 73 -18.07 13.99 -6.68
N PHE A 74 -17.64 12.93 -7.37
CA PHE A 74 -17.55 11.61 -6.76
C PHE A 74 -16.60 11.60 -5.54
N TYR A 75 -17.11 11.09 -4.42
CA TYR A 75 -16.38 11.04 -3.16
C TYR A 75 -15.37 9.89 -3.15
N GLN A 76 -14.13 10.17 -3.59
CA GLN A 76 -13.03 9.19 -3.73
C GLN A 76 -12.85 8.23 -2.53
N PRO A 77 -12.96 8.67 -1.26
CA PRO A 77 -12.76 7.76 -0.12
C PRO A 77 -13.69 6.55 -0.12
N VAL A 78 -14.88 6.61 -0.75
CA VAL A 78 -15.77 5.44 -0.88
C VAL A 78 -15.06 4.27 -1.58
N LEU A 79 -14.31 4.52 -2.65
CA LEU A 79 -13.55 3.46 -3.32
C LEU A 79 -12.51 2.84 -2.37
N SER A 80 -11.82 3.70 -1.61
CA SER A 80 -10.79 3.29 -0.63
C SER A 80 -11.38 2.43 0.49
N ILE A 81 -12.51 2.84 1.08
CA ILE A 81 -13.19 2.11 2.16
C ILE A 81 -13.67 0.74 1.65
N VAL A 82 -14.33 0.70 0.49
CA VAL A 82 -14.85 -0.54 -0.10
C VAL A 82 -13.71 -1.51 -0.43
N LEU A 83 -12.69 -1.06 -1.18
CA LEU A 83 -11.55 -1.90 -1.51
C LEU A 83 -10.74 -2.29 -0.28
N GLY A 84 -10.59 -1.40 0.71
CA GLY A 84 -9.94 -1.71 1.97
C GLY A 84 -10.63 -2.86 2.71
N ALA A 85 -11.97 -2.88 2.74
CA ALA A 85 -12.74 -3.96 3.34
C ALA A 85 -12.65 -5.26 2.53
N VAL A 86 -12.64 -5.17 1.20
CA VAL A 86 -12.43 -6.32 0.30
C VAL A 86 -11.04 -6.91 0.48
N ASN A 87 -9.99 -6.08 0.65
CA ASN A 87 -8.63 -6.53 0.91
C ASN A 87 -8.56 -7.41 2.16
N VAL A 88 -9.28 -7.05 3.22
CA VAL A 88 -9.35 -7.86 4.45
C VAL A 88 -10.02 -9.21 4.19
N LEU A 89 -11.09 -9.25 3.39
CA LEU A 89 -11.73 -10.51 3.00
C LEU A 89 -10.80 -11.39 2.15
N LEU A 90 -10.08 -10.80 1.19
CA LEU A 90 -9.11 -11.52 0.38
C LEU A 90 -7.95 -12.05 1.23
N ALA A 91 -7.42 -11.24 2.15
CA ALA A 91 -6.40 -11.65 3.11
C ALA A 91 -6.87 -12.86 3.93
N TYR A 92 -8.07 -12.80 4.51
CA TYR A 92 -8.66 -13.93 5.23
C TYR A 92 -8.73 -15.19 4.37
N THR A 93 -9.16 -15.05 3.12
CA THR A 93 -9.29 -16.17 2.18
C THR A 93 -7.94 -16.79 1.85
N VAL A 94 -6.92 -15.97 1.56
CA VAL A 94 -5.55 -16.41 1.29
C VAL A 94 -4.97 -17.13 2.50
N LEU A 95 -5.08 -16.52 3.69
CA LEU A 95 -4.59 -17.10 4.93
C LEU A 95 -5.26 -18.44 5.24
N LEU A 96 -6.58 -18.53 5.02
CA LEU A 96 -7.35 -19.76 5.23
C LEU A 96 -6.88 -20.88 4.29
N LYS A 97 -6.62 -20.57 3.01
CA LYS A 97 -6.11 -21.55 2.04
C LYS A 97 -4.69 -22.00 2.35
N LEU A 98 -3.82 -21.09 2.79
CA LEU A 98 -2.43 -21.40 3.14
C LEU A 98 -2.31 -22.22 4.42
N PHE A 99 -3.01 -21.80 5.47
CA PHE A 99 -2.78 -22.30 6.83
C PHE A 99 -3.82 -23.30 7.31
N LYS A 100 -4.94 -23.46 6.57
CA LYS A 100 -6.03 -24.41 6.87
C LYS A 100 -6.57 -24.29 8.30
N SER A 101 -6.50 -23.09 8.88
CA SER A 101 -6.97 -22.78 10.23
C SER A 101 -7.82 -21.52 10.20
N SER A 102 -9.12 -21.66 10.45
CA SER A 102 -10.06 -20.53 10.49
C SER A 102 -9.71 -19.55 11.60
N THR A 103 -9.31 -20.05 12.77
CA THR A 103 -8.92 -19.23 13.92
C THR A 103 -7.71 -18.36 13.61
N ILE A 104 -6.62 -18.95 13.13
CA ILE A 104 -5.39 -18.18 12.83
C ILE A 104 -5.66 -17.18 11.72
N SER A 105 -6.37 -17.60 10.67
CA SER A 105 -6.72 -16.73 9.56
C SER A 105 -7.59 -15.56 10.00
N LEU A 106 -8.58 -15.80 10.89
CA LEU A 106 -9.43 -14.76 11.46
C LEU A 106 -8.60 -13.74 12.25
N TRP A 107 -7.76 -14.20 13.18
CA TRP A 107 -6.96 -13.31 14.02
C TRP A 107 -5.94 -12.47 13.24
N ILE A 108 -5.28 -13.06 12.25
CA ILE A 108 -4.34 -12.32 11.39
C ILE A 108 -5.09 -11.36 10.46
N SER A 109 -6.30 -11.70 10.03
CA SER A 109 -7.11 -10.78 9.23
C SER A 109 -7.68 -9.64 10.08
N LEU A 110 -8.00 -9.87 11.36
CA LEU A 110 -8.35 -8.81 12.31
C LEU A 110 -7.16 -7.90 12.57
N LEU A 111 -5.95 -8.47 12.70
CA LEU A 111 -4.71 -7.69 12.74
C LEU A 111 -4.58 -6.84 11.49
N TYR A 112 -4.73 -7.41 10.29
CA TYR A 112 -4.62 -6.64 9.06
C TYR A 112 -5.68 -5.53 8.97
N ALA A 113 -6.93 -5.86 9.30
CA ALA A 113 -8.05 -4.94 9.22
C ALA A 113 -7.91 -3.74 10.16
N PHE A 114 -7.53 -3.98 11.42
CA PHE A 114 -7.66 -2.99 12.48
C PHE A 114 -6.37 -2.76 13.27
N GLY A 115 -5.38 -3.63 13.14
CA GLY A 115 -4.10 -3.53 13.83
C GLY A 115 -2.93 -3.22 12.91
N THR A 116 -3.19 -2.73 11.69
CA THR A 116 -2.18 -2.15 10.80
C THR A 116 -2.65 -0.81 10.28
N ILE A 117 -1.71 -0.03 9.74
CA ILE A 117 -1.98 1.27 9.13
C ILE A 117 -2.96 1.22 7.95
N GLN A 118 -3.30 0.03 7.45
CA GLN A 118 -4.37 -0.20 6.47
C GLN A 118 -5.66 0.52 6.87
N TRP A 119 -6.05 0.45 8.16
CA TRP A 119 -7.31 1.05 8.62
C TRP A 119 -7.34 2.55 8.30
N TYR A 120 -6.38 3.29 8.85
CA TYR A 120 -6.25 4.72 8.64
C TYR A 120 -6.14 5.10 7.15
N HIS A 121 -5.43 4.30 6.35
CA HIS A 121 -5.31 4.59 4.92
C HIS A 121 -6.62 4.34 4.15
N ALA A 122 -7.33 3.26 4.51
CA ALA A 122 -8.59 2.90 3.89
C ALA A 122 -9.68 3.93 4.20
N GLU A 123 -9.80 4.37 5.46
CA GLU A 123 -10.80 5.37 5.85
C GLU A 123 -10.53 6.76 5.28
N VAL A 124 -9.30 7.28 5.33
CA VAL A 124 -8.99 8.63 4.85
C VAL A 124 -9.13 8.72 3.33
N GLY A 125 -8.62 7.73 2.58
CA GLY A 125 -8.85 7.61 1.14
C GLY A 125 -8.31 8.74 0.26
N SER A 126 -7.31 9.50 0.74
CA SER A 126 -6.58 10.49 -0.06
C SER A 126 -5.88 9.84 -1.25
N SER A 127 -5.43 10.63 -2.24
CA SER A 127 -4.72 10.09 -3.41
C SER A 127 -3.48 9.27 -3.02
N TRP A 128 -2.69 9.72 -2.05
CA TRP A 128 -1.55 8.94 -1.60
C TRP A 128 -1.95 7.60 -0.98
N TYR A 129 -3.13 7.49 -0.37
CA TYR A 129 -3.56 6.31 0.37
C TYR A 129 -4.36 5.33 -0.49
N VAL A 130 -5.30 5.83 -1.30
CA VAL A 130 -6.09 4.98 -2.20
C VAL A 130 -5.20 4.24 -3.20
N ALA A 131 -4.07 4.85 -3.61
CA ALA A 131 -3.05 4.18 -4.43
C ALA A 131 -2.55 2.89 -3.76
N HIS A 132 -2.22 2.93 -2.46
CA HIS A 132 -1.82 1.74 -1.71
C HIS A 132 -2.96 0.73 -1.57
N ILE A 133 -4.18 1.19 -1.28
CA ILE A 133 -5.34 0.30 -1.13
C ILE A 133 -5.65 -0.45 -2.43
N VAL A 134 -5.56 0.22 -3.58
CA VAL A 134 -5.74 -0.39 -4.91
C VAL A 134 -4.59 -1.36 -5.21
N ALA A 135 -3.35 -1.00 -4.89
CA ALA A 135 -2.22 -1.92 -5.09
C ALA A 135 -2.37 -3.20 -4.26
N LEU A 136 -2.78 -3.05 -2.99
CA LEU A 136 -3.07 -4.16 -2.09
C LEU A 136 -4.19 -5.07 -2.61
N PHE A 137 -5.23 -4.51 -3.20
CA PHE A 137 -6.31 -5.28 -3.83
C PHE A 137 -5.78 -6.24 -4.88
N PHE A 138 -4.96 -5.73 -5.80
CA PHE A 138 -4.36 -6.57 -6.83
C PHE A 138 -3.29 -7.52 -6.29
N LEU A 139 -2.49 -7.13 -5.29
CA LEU A 139 -1.55 -8.04 -4.65
C LEU A 139 -2.26 -9.20 -3.93
N TRP A 140 -3.38 -8.95 -3.26
CA TRP A 140 -4.17 -10.00 -2.63
C TRP A 140 -4.86 -10.91 -3.64
N LEU A 141 -5.33 -10.38 -4.78
CA LEU A 141 -5.81 -11.21 -5.89
C LEU A 141 -4.70 -12.08 -6.48
N ALA A 142 -3.49 -11.53 -6.67
CA ALA A 142 -2.33 -12.29 -7.10
C ALA A 142 -1.98 -13.41 -6.12
N LEU A 143 -1.96 -13.11 -4.81
CA LEU A 143 -1.73 -14.11 -3.76
C LEU A 143 -2.83 -15.17 -3.72
N LEU A 144 -4.10 -14.79 -3.88
CA LEU A 144 -5.21 -15.74 -3.95
C LEU A 144 -5.04 -16.70 -5.13
N GLU A 145 -4.66 -16.18 -6.29
CA GLU A 145 -4.38 -16.98 -7.47
C GLU A 145 -3.17 -17.92 -7.25
N ILE A 146 -2.10 -17.43 -6.63
CA ILE A 146 -0.88 -18.20 -6.27
C ILE A 146 -1.22 -19.39 -5.35
N VAL A 147 -2.12 -19.23 -4.38
CA VAL A 147 -2.43 -20.28 -3.40
C VAL A 147 -3.60 -21.18 -3.82
N THR A 148 -4.22 -20.91 -4.97
CA THR A 148 -5.35 -21.69 -5.50
C THR A 148 -5.01 -22.29 -6.87
N LYS A 149 -5.46 -21.65 -7.95
CA LYS A 149 -5.44 -22.18 -9.31
C LYS A 149 -4.10 -22.00 -10.03
N GLN A 150 -3.23 -21.13 -9.52
CA GLN A 150 -1.90 -20.86 -10.08
C GLN A 150 -1.93 -20.54 -11.58
N ARG A 151 -2.90 -19.75 -12.06
CA ARG A 151 -2.90 -19.30 -13.46
C ARG A 151 -1.88 -18.17 -13.62
N LEU A 152 -0.68 -18.51 -14.09
CA LEU A 152 0.46 -17.59 -14.19
C LEU A 152 0.14 -16.29 -14.92
N PHE A 153 -0.65 -16.34 -15.99
CA PHE A 153 -1.11 -15.14 -16.70
C PHE A 153 -1.89 -14.18 -15.79
N LEU A 154 -2.83 -14.69 -14.98
CA LEU A 154 -3.59 -13.85 -14.06
C LEU A 154 -2.72 -13.30 -12.93
N ILE A 155 -1.76 -14.09 -12.44
CA ILE A 155 -0.80 -13.61 -11.43
C ILE A 155 0.01 -12.44 -12.00
N GLY A 156 0.52 -12.57 -13.23
CA GLY A 156 1.20 -11.49 -13.94
C GLY A 156 0.30 -10.26 -14.11
N LEU A 157 -0.94 -10.46 -14.56
CA LEU A 157 -1.92 -9.38 -14.77
C LEU A 157 -2.22 -8.61 -13.50
N PHE A 158 -2.43 -9.31 -12.39
CA PHE A 158 -2.66 -8.66 -11.10
C PHE A 158 -1.42 -7.92 -10.58
N ILE A 159 -0.21 -8.47 -10.75
CA ILE A 159 1.01 -7.73 -10.40
C ILE A 159 1.19 -6.49 -11.30
N GLY A 160 0.86 -6.59 -12.60
CA GLY A 160 0.88 -5.45 -13.52
C GLY A 160 -0.14 -4.37 -13.15
N ALA A 161 -1.33 -4.76 -12.69
CA ALA A 161 -2.33 -3.84 -12.17
C ALA A 161 -1.91 -3.19 -10.84
N ALA A 162 -1.27 -3.95 -9.94
CA ALA A 162 -0.68 -3.42 -8.71
C ALA A 162 0.43 -2.40 -9.02
N TYR A 163 1.29 -2.71 -10.00
CA TYR A 163 2.35 -1.82 -10.49
C TYR A 163 1.79 -0.47 -10.98
N LEU A 164 0.68 -0.51 -11.74
CA LEU A 164 -0.03 0.69 -12.18
C LEU A 164 -0.74 1.45 -11.05
N ALA A 165 -0.78 0.94 -9.82
CA ALA A 165 -1.22 1.70 -8.64
C ALA A 165 -0.02 2.19 -7.82
N ARG A 166 1.03 1.37 -7.70
CA ARG A 166 2.23 1.61 -6.91
C ARG A 166 3.42 0.93 -7.59
N LEU A 167 4.32 1.72 -8.20
CA LEU A 167 5.46 1.20 -8.97
C LEU A 167 6.31 0.14 -8.21
N PRO A 168 6.63 0.30 -6.91
CA PRO A 168 7.45 -0.70 -6.19
C PRO A 168 6.83 -2.10 -6.13
N THR A 169 5.51 -2.22 -6.27
CA THR A 169 4.81 -3.51 -6.13
C THR A 169 5.13 -4.49 -7.26
N ILE A 170 5.63 -4.04 -8.41
CA ILE A 170 6.13 -4.94 -9.47
C ILE A 170 7.21 -5.88 -8.94
N LEU A 171 7.97 -5.45 -7.93
CA LEU A 171 9.02 -6.24 -7.31
C LEU A 171 8.47 -7.46 -6.56
N SER A 172 7.16 -7.58 -6.35
CA SER A 172 6.53 -8.81 -5.86
C SER A 172 6.71 -10.01 -6.80
N VAL A 173 7.18 -9.80 -8.04
CA VAL A 173 7.61 -10.88 -8.94
C VAL A 173 8.57 -11.85 -8.23
N VAL A 174 9.44 -11.36 -7.35
CA VAL A 174 10.40 -12.20 -6.62
C VAL A 174 9.71 -13.23 -5.73
N PHE A 175 8.56 -12.87 -5.14
CA PHE A 175 7.75 -13.81 -4.37
C PHE A 175 7.26 -14.95 -5.26
N VAL A 176 6.80 -14.64 -6.47
CA VAL A 176 6.34 -15.65 -7.45
C VAL A 176 7.48 -16.59 -7.82
N PHE A 177 8.64 -16.05 -8.19
CA PHE A 177 9.79 -16.87 -8.60
C PHE A 177 10.31 -17.79 -7.50
N ILE A 178 10.26 -17.37 -6.24
CA ILE A 178 10.68 -18.19 -5.10
C ILE A 178 9.58 -19.17 -4.68
N TYR A 179 8.36 -18.69 -4.47
CA TYR A 179 7.25 -19.48 -3.93
C TYR A 179 6.66 -20.46 -4.95
N LEU A 180 6.74 -20.17 -6.25
CA LEU A 180 6.27 -21.05 -7.33
C LEU A 180 7.42 -21.69 -8.12
N ARG A 181 8.66 -21.67 -7.61
CA ARG A 181 9.86 -22.22 -8.30
C ARG A 181 9.65 -23.58 -9.00
N GLN A 182 8.92 -24.50 -8.39
CA GLN A 182 8.68 -25.85 -8.91
C GLN A 182 7.68 -25.89 -10.07
N THR A 183 6.81 -24.89 -10.20
CA THR A 183 5.83 -24.80 -11.29
C THR A 183 6.33 -23.95 -12.45
N LEU A 184 7.44 -23.22 -12.31
CA LEU A 184 7.99 -22.34 -13.34
C LEU A 184 8.84 -23.11 -14.36
N ASN A 185 8.22 -23.41 -15.51
CA ASN A 185 8.90 -23.79 -16.75
C ASN A 185 8.83 -22.63 -17.76
N ILE A 186 9.49 -22.77 -18.92
CA ILE A 186 9.54 -21.72 -19.95
C ILE A 186 8.14 -21.21 -20.34
N LYS A 187 7.18 -22.13 -20.56
CA LYS A 187 5.79 -21.78 -20.90
C LYS A 187 5.13 -20.97 -19.78
N ASN A 188 5.31 -21.36 -18.54
CA ASN A 188 4.70 -20.70 -17.38
C ASN A 188 5.33 -19.34 -17.10
N ILE A 189 6.63 -19.20 -17.32
CA ILE A 189 7.33 -17.90 -17.29
C ILE A 189 6.80 -17.00 -18.40
N PHE A 190 6.66 -17.53 -19.63
CA PHE A 190 6.08 -16.77 -20.74
C PHE A 190 4.65 -16.30 -20.44
N LEU A 191 3.78 -17.18 -19.94
CA LEU A 191 2.41 -16.81 -19.56
C LEU A 191 2.39 -15.75 -18.46
N PHE A 192 3.27 -15.87 -17.46
CA PHE A 192 3.42 -14.87 -16.40
C PHE A 192 3.83 -13.51 -16.97
N LEU A 193 4.87 -13.46 -17.80
CA LEU A 193 5.36 -12.23 -18.43
C LEU A 193 4.31 -11.63 -19.38
N LEU A 194 3.60 -12.47 -20.13
CA LEU A 194 2.49 -12.04 -20.98
C LEU A 194 1.39 -11.38 -20.15
N GLY A 195 1.06 -11.96 -18.99
CA GLY A 195 0.13 -11.36 -18.04
C GLY A 195 0.61 -10.05 -17.44
N LEU A 196 1.91 -9.93 -17.14
CA LEU A 196 2.52 -8.73 -16.57
C LEU A 196 2.64 -7.58 -17.59
N SER A 197 2.81 -7.93 -18.88
CA SER A 197 3.09 -7.00 -19.96
C SER A 197 2.10 -5.85 -20.11
N PRO A 198 0.76 -6.00 -19.95
CA PRO A 198 -0.17 -4.89 -20.11
C PRO A 198 0.11 -3.76 -19.11
N GLY A 199 0.51 -4.07 -17.88
CA GLY A 199 0.88 -3.05 -16.89
C GLY A 199 2.12 -2.26 -17.28
N ILE A 200 3.16 -2.95 -17.75
CA ILE A 200 4.43 -2.33 -18.17
C ILE A 200 4.23 -1.49 -19.44
N LEU A 201 3.57 -2.07 -20.44
CA LEU A 201 3.30 -1.42 -21.72
C LEU A 201 2.39 -0.20 -21.53
N PHE A 202 1.34 -0.32 -20.70
CA PHE A 202 0.49 0.81 -20.37
C PHE A 202 1.28 1.94 -19.72
N ASN A 203 2.14 1.66 -18.72
CA ASN A 203 2.92 2.71 -18.07
C ASN A 203 3.89 3.40 -19.04
N GLY A 204 4.57 2.64 -19.90
CA GLY A 204 5.47 3.20 -20.91
C GLY A 204 4.74 4.08 -21.93
N PHE A 205 3.60 3.59 -22.44
CA PHE A 205 2.77 4.36 -23.38
C PHE A 205 2.16 5.61 -22.72
N TYR A 206 1.69 5.49 -21.49
CA TYR A 206 1.13 6.59 -20.72
C TYR A 206 2.19 7.68 -20.43
N ASN A 207 3.42 7.31 -20.12
CA ASN A 207 4.52 8.28 -20.00
C ASN A 207 4.90 8.89 -21.35
N TYR A 208 4.90 8.11 -22.43
CA TYR A 208 5.22 8.62 -23.77
C TYR A 208 4.23 9.70 -24.21
N LEU A 209 2.92 9.49 -23.98
CA LEU A 209 1.90 10.47 -24.31
C LEU A 209 1.96 11.73 -23.44
N ARG A 210 2.43 11.65 -22.18
CA ARG A 210 2.54 12.80 -21.28
C ARG A 210 3.83 13.59 -21.49
N PHE A 211 4.95 12.91 -21.62
CA PHE A 211 6.29 13.48 -21.49
C PHE A 211 7.21 13.20 -22.67
N GLY A 212 6.75 12.50 -23.72
CA GLY A 212 7.55 12.15 -24.89
C GLY A 212 8.60 11.06 -24.64
N THR A 213 8.54 10.36 -23.49
CA THR A 213 9.48 9.30 -23.11
C THR A 213 8.75 8.11 -22.50
N ILE A 214 9.23 6.90 -22.75
CA ILE A 214 8.67 5.67 -22.16
C ILE A 214 9.08 5.47 -20.69
N PHE A 215 10.05 6.26 -20.21
CA PHE A 215 10.53 6.19 -18.83
C PHE A 215 9.63 7.01 -17.89
N ASP A 216 9.54 6.56 -16.64
CA ASP A 216 8.79 7.28 -15.61
C ASP A 216 9.62 8.47 -15.11
N VAL A 217 9.24 9.67 -15.55
CA VAL A 217 9.92 10.93 -15.21
C VAL A 217 9.03 11.89 -14.41
N GLY A 218 7.79 11.50 -14.10
CA GLY A 218 6.81 12.40 -13.50
C GLY A 218 7.29 13.04 -12.20
N TYR A 219 7.87 12.25 -11.31
CA TYR A 219 8.46 12.75 -10.06
C TYR A 219 9.66 13.66 -10.29
N SER A 220 10.45 13.44 -11.36
CA SER A 220 11.59 14.27 -11.76
C SER A 220 11.19 15.65 -12.27
N LEU A 221 9.93 15.84 -12.64
CA LEU A 221 9.36 17.10 -13.12
C LEU A 221 8.70 17.92 -12.01
N LEU A 222 8.65 17.40 -10.79
CA LEU A 222 8.10 18.15 -9.66
C LEU A 222 9.06 19.28 -9.24
N PRO A 223 8.55 20.47 -8.89
CA PRO A 223 9.39 21.59 -8.45
C PRO A 223 10.01 21.40 -7.05
N ILE A 224 10.04 20.16 -6.54
CA ILE A 224 10.43 19.81 -5.17
C ILE A 224 11.93 19.47 -5.02
N PHE A 225 12.70 19.38 -6.11
CA PHE A 225 14.12 19.00 -6.02
C PHE A 225 15.01 20.04 -5.32
N ASN A 226 14.50 21.25 -5.10
CA ASN A 226 15.19 22.27 -4.31
C ASN A 226 15.01 22.06 -2.79
N GLU A 227 14.17 21.12 -2.37
CA GLU A 227 13.91 20.85 -0.96
C GLU A 227 15.08 20.10 -0.28
N PRO A 228 15.37 20.35 1.01
CA PRO A 228 16.51 19.78 1.71
C PRO A 228 16.57 18.24 1.70
N TRP A 229 15.40 17.59 1.68
CA TRP A 229 15.29 16.13 1.70
C TRP A 229 15.71 15.48 0.36
N TYR A 230 15.69 16.20 -0.77
CA TYR A 230 16.16 15.68 -2.07
C TYR A 230 17.64 16.00 -2.38
N LYS A 231 18.45 16.30 -1.36
CA LYS A 231 19.89 16.62 -1.49
C LYS A 231 20.71 15.63 -2.34
N TYR A 232 20.35 14.35 -2.36
CA TYR A 232 21.06 13.31 -3.12
C TYR A 232 20.26 12.79 -4.32
N GLY A 233 19.29 13.57 -4.81
CA GLY A 233 18.37 13.19 -5.88
C GLY A 233 17.16 12.41 -5.37
N LEU A 234 16.36 11.88 -6.30
CA LEU A 234 15.12 11.16 -5.97
C LEU A 234 15.38 9.85 -5.23
N PHE A 235 16.43 9.12 -5.63
CA PHE A 235 16.84 7.86 -5.01
C PHE A 235 18.34 7.86 -4.71
N SER A 236 18.71 7.49 -3.48
CA SER A 236 20.11 7.35 -3.07
C SER A 236 20.27 6.37 -1.91
N ILE A 237 21.35 5.58 -1.96
CA ILE A 237 21.76 4.71 -0.83
C ILE A 237 22.06 5.51 0.44
N ARG A 238 22.35 6.80 0.32
CA ARG A 238 22.64 7.69 1.44
C ARG A 238 21.42 7.93 2.35
N TYR A 239 20.21 7.72 1.85
CA TYR A 239 18.98 7.83 2.63
C TYR A 239 18.72 6.60 3.52
N LEU A 240 19.28 5.44 3.14
CA LEU A 240 19.00 4.16 3.79
C LEU A 240 19.24 4.17 5.31
N PRO A 241 20.38 4.69 5.85
CA PRO A 241 20.61 4.66 7.30
C PRO A 241 19.58 5.47 8.10
N LEU A 242 19.19 6.64 7.59
CA LEU A 242 18.20 7.50 8.24
C LEU A 242 16.82 6.84 8.20
N HIS A 243 16.39 6.34 7.04
CA HIS A 243 15.08 5.71 6.89
C HIS A 243 14.98 4.44 7.74
N LEU A 244 16.03 3.61 7.81
CA LEU A 244 16.05 2.45 8.70
C LEU A 244 15.92 2.88 10.16
N LYS A 245 16.65 3.92 10.59
CA LYS A 245 16.50 4.47 11.93
C LYS A 245 15.05 4.88 12.19
N GLU A 246 14.43 5.66 11.32
CA GLU A 246 13.06 6.14 11.50
C GLU A 246 12.03 4.99 11.54
N VAL A 247 12.12 4.03 10.61
CA VAL A 247 11.23 2.87 10.52
C VAL A 247 11.26 1.99 11.78
N PHE A 248 12.37 1.99 12.53
CA PHE A 248 12.52 1.18 13.74
C PHE A 248 12.52 1.97 15.05
N THR A 249 12.78 3.29 15.05
CA THR A 249 12.94 4.06 16.30
C THR A 249 12.04 5.27 16.42
N SER A 250 11.29 5.68 15.37
CA SER A 250 10.40 6.83 15.47
C SER A 250 9.18 6.51 16.34
N LEU A 251 9.06 7.22 17.46
CA LEU A 251 7.98 7.10 18.44
C LEU A 251 6.98 8.26 18.29
N PRO A 252 5.77 8.15 18.87
CA PRO A 252 4.88 9.30 18.97
C PRO A 252 5.50 10.39 19.86
N ALA A 253 4.97 11.60 19.75
CA ALA A 253 5.37 12.69 20.63
C ALA A 253 4.71 12.54 22.01
N PHE A 254 5.46 12.93 23.04
CA PHE A 254 4.99 12.94 24.42
C PHE A 254 4.77 14.38 24.88
N SER A 255 3.55 14.67 25.35
CA SER A 255 3.12 15.97 25.84
C SER A 255 2.96 15.95 27.37
N LYS A 256 3.21 17.08 28.03
CA LYS A 256 2.93 17.25 29.47
C LYS A 256 1.44 17.45 29.77
N ASN A 257 0.65 17.83 28.77
CA ASN A 257 -0.79 18.09 28.89
C ASN A 257 -1.58 17.10 28.03
N PRO A 258 -2.82 16.72 28.42
CA PRO A 258 -3.67 15.88 27.60
C PRO A 258 -3.92 16.46 26.19
N PRO A 259 -3.85 15.63 25.13
CA PRO A 259 -3.45 14.22 25.11
C PRO A 259 -1.94 14.05 25.29
N PHE A 260 -1.55 13.16 26.21
CA PHE A 260 -0.14 12.95 26.59
C PHE A 260 0.70 12.23 25.52
N ILE A 261 0.07 11.48 24.63
CA ILE A 261 0.74 10.76 23.53
C ILE A 261 0.06 11.19 22.24
N ILE A 262 0.82 11.75 21.31
CA ILE A 262 0.32 12.36 20.08
C ILE A 262 1.00 11.69 18.87
N PRO A 263 0.25 11.19 17.88
CA PRO A 263 0.84 10.63 16.67
C PRO A 263 1.70 11.68 15.96
N SER A 264 2.81 11.24 15.37
CA SER A 264 3.56 12.11 14.45
C SER A 264 2.89 12.11 13.08
N ILE A 265 2.99 13.23 12.36
CA ILE A 265 2.63 13.32 10.94
C ILE A 265 3.68 12.67 10.02
N TYR A 266 4.87 12.40 10.56
CA TYR A 266 5.96 11.69 9.90
C TYR A 266 5.92 10.20 10.24
N ILE A 267 6.96 9.47 9.82
CA ILE A 267 7.12 8.05 10.09
C ILE A 267 7.00 7.76 11.59
N MET A 268 6.22 6.74 11.92
CA MET A 268 6.30 6.04 13.20
C MET A 268 6.72 4.59 12.98
N ALA A 269 7.43 4.03 13.95
CA ALA A 269 8.02 2.71 13.84
C ALA A 269 6.97 1.63 13.55
N ILE A 270 7.29 0.70 12.65
CA ILE A 270 6.36 -0.35 12.19
C ILE A 270 5.93 -1.24 13.37
N TRP A 271 6.86 -1.58 14.26
CA TRP A 271 6.55 -2.40 15.44
C TRP A 271 5.76 -1.63 16.49
N PHE A 272 5.83 -0.29 16.53
CA PHE A 272 5.03 0.51 17.44
C PHE A 272 3.59 0.58 16.96
N THR A 273 3.40 0.90 15.67
CA THR A 273 2.06 0.96 15.05
C THR A 273 1.43 -0.42 14.91
N THR A 274 2.23 -1.48 14.80
CA THR A 274 1.77 -2.87 14.75
C THR A 274 2.66 -3.78 15.62
N PRO A 275 2.47 -3.80 16.96
CA PRO A 275 3.21 -4.65 17.90
C PRO A 275 3.25 -6.14 17.54
N ALA A 276 2.22 -6.66 16.86
CA ALA A 276 2.20 -8.04 16.39
C ALA A 276 3.36 -8.37 15.43
N PHE A 277 3.93 -7.39 14.72
CA PHE A 277 5.09 -7.65 13.85
C PHE A 277 6.37 -7.99 14.62
N LEU A 278 6.44 -7.78 15.93
CA LEU A 278 7.50 -8.36 16.76
C LEU A 278 7.52 -9.90 16.68
N LEU A 279 6.39 -10.53 16.34
CA LEU A 279 6.30 -12.00 16.19
C LEU A 279 7.01 -12.52 14.93
N ILE A 280 7.45 -11.65 14.01
CA ILE A 280 8.25 -12.04 12.83
C ILE A 280 9.55 -12.71 13.24
N ILE A 281 10.13 -12.36 14.40
CA ILE A 281 11.35 -13.03 14.92
C ILE A 281 11.14 -14.54 15.15
N LYS A 282 9.88 -14.98 15.29
CA LYS A 282 9.50 -16.38 15.46
C LYS A 282 9.30 -17.09 14.10
N ALA A 283 9.44 -16.40 12.98
CA ALA A 283 9.28 -16.96 11.64
C ALA A 283 10.30 -18.08 11.38
N LYS A 284 9.82 -19.15 10.76
CA LYS A 284 10.69 -20.24 10.31
C LYS A 284 11.24 -19.89 8.93
N PHE A 285 12.29 -19.05 8.89
CA PHE A 285 12.91 -18.54 7.66
C PHE A 285 13.39 -19.62 6.67
N LYS A 286 13.52 -20.88 7.11
CA LYS A 286 13.82 -22.04 6.26
C LYS A 286 12.63 -22.52 5.41
N THR A 287 11.40 -22.13 5.75
CA THR A 287 10.22 -22.52 4.97
C THR A 287 10.12 -21.68 3.69
N LYS A 288 9.63 -22.30 2.61
CA LYS A 288 9.46 -21.65 1.30
C LYS A 288 8.63 -20.36 1.40
N LEU A 289 7.53 -20.39 2.18
CA LEU A 289 6.66 -19.24 2.41
C LEU A 289 7.41 -18.11 3.12
N ALA A 290 8.06 -18.40 4.26
CA ALA A 290 8.77 -17.38 5.02
C ALA A 290 9.93 -16.76 4.22
N LEU A 291 10.70 -17.58 3.51
CA LEU A 291 11.82 -17.08 2.70
C LEU A 291 11.33 -16.18 1.55
N ALA A 292 10.32 -16.63 0.80
CA ALA A 292 9.73 -15.84 -0.29
C ALA A 292 9.17 -14.51 0.23
N SER A 293 8.44 -14.55 1.35
CA SER A 293 7.88 -13.37 1.99
C SER A 293 8.96 -12.40 2.49
N LEU A 294 10.01 -12.90 3.16
CA LEU A 294 11.11 -12.06 3.66
C LEU A 294 11.82 -11.35 2.50
N ILE A 295 12.16 -12.08 1.44
CA ILE A 295 12.85 -11.50 0.27
C ILE A 295 11.94 -10.49 -0.43
N ALA A 296 10.65 -10.78 -0.57
CA ALA A 296 9.69 -9.83 -1.14
C ALA A 296 9.59 -8.55 -0.29
N VAL A 297 9.50 -8.66 1.05
CA VAL A 297 9.49 -7.50 1.95
C VAL A 297 10.72 -6.64 1.76
N ILE A 298 11.92 -7.23 1.77
CA ILE A 298 13.17 -6.50 1.62
C ILE A 298 13.21 -5.78 0.27
N ILE A 299 12.97 -6.49 -0.83
CA ILE A 299 13.11 -5.95 -2.18
C ILE A 299 12.07 -4.87 -2.47
N ILE A 300 10.80 -5.06 -2.06
CA ILE A 300 9.74 -4.05 -2.25
C ILE A 300 9.96 -2.84 -1.35
N ALA A 301 10.55 -3.00 -0.16
CA ALA A 301 10.86 -1.87 0.72
C ALA A 301 12.00 -0.99 0.19
N LEU A 302 12.95 -1.55 -0.58
CA LEU A 302 14.15 -0.83 -1.03
C LEU A 302 13.84 0.51 -1.72
N PRO A 303 12.95 0.62 -2.73
CA PRO A 303 12.66 1.91 -3.35
C PRO A 303 12.20 2.97 -2.33
N GLY A 304 11.35 2.62 -1.37
CA GLY A 304 10.89 3.55 -0.33
C GLY A 304 11.96 3.92 0.70
N LEU A 305 12.89 3.00 0.99
CA LEU A 305 14.02 3.26 1.88
C LEU A 305 15.14 4.08 1.21
N LEU A 306 15.21 4.05 -0.12
CA LEU A 306 16.18 4.81 -0.91
C LEU A 306 15.64 6.15 -1.39
N HIS A 307 14.35 6.43 -1.21
CA HIS A 307 13.70 7.65 -1.70
C HIS A 307 14.15 8.87 -0.89
N GLY A 308 14.26 10.05 -1.53
CA GLY A 308 14.69 11.27 -0.83
C GLY A 308 13.69 11.83 0.19
N ASN A 309 12.41 11.48 0.06
CA ASN A 309 11.36 11.82 1.02
C ASN A 309 10.85 10.55 1.73
N ASN A 310 10.82 10.57 3.05
CA ASN A 310 10.33 9.50 3.92
C ASN A 310 8.79 9.53 4.12
N GLY A 311 8.13 10.52 3.54
CA GLY A 311 6.69 10.76 3.57
C GLY A 311 6.27 11.70 4.70
N SER A 312 5.35 12.60 4.41
CA SER A 312 4.69 13.49 5.38
C SER A 312 3.19 13.28 5.33
N THR A 313 2.48 13.77 6.35
CA THR A 313 1.03 13.58 6.52
C THR A 313 0.64 12.10 6.43
N GLN A 314 1.22 11.28 7.29
CA GLN A 314 0.97 9.84 7.38
C GLN A 314 0.84 9.39 8.83
N PHE A 315 0.09 8.30 9.06
CA PHE A 315 0.11 7.56 10.32
C PHE A 315 0.93 6.28 10.13
N GLY A 316 2.03 6.16 10.88
CA GLY A 316 2.99 5.07 10.71
C GLY A 316 3.85 5.22 9.46
N TYR A 317 4.38 4.11 8.96
CA TYR A 317 5.18 4.08 7.74
C TYR A 317 4.32 3.66 6.54
N ARG A 318 3.72 4.61 5.83
CA ARG A 318 2.78 4.37 4.72
C ARG A 318 3.33 3.40 3.67
N PHE A 319 4.61 3.52 3.30
CA PHE A 319 5.22 2.65 2.29
C PHE A 319 5.26 1.18 2.71
N ALA A 320 5.04 0.84 3.99
CA ALA A 320 4.85 -0.53 4.45
C ALA A 320 3.67 -1.23 3.76
N LEU A 321 2.66 -0.49 3.30
CA LEU A 321 1.51 -1.07 2.61
C LEU A 321 1.90 -1.77 1.30
N ASP A 322 2.95 -1.33 0.61
CA ASP A 322 3.39 -1.96 -0.64
C ASP A 322 3.88 -3.40 -0.43
N PHE A 323 4.38 -3.72 0.78
CA PHE A 323 4.85 -5.05 1.16
C PHE A 323 4.06 -5.72 2.29
N MET A 324 2.97 -5.09 2.74
CA MET A 324 2.15 -5.55 3.86
C MET A 324 1.62 -6.99 3.71
N PRO A 325 1.16 -7.45 2.53
CA PRO A 325 0.69 -8.82 2.37
C PRO A 325 1.81 -9.83 2.69
N PHE A 326 3.03 -9.55 2.22
CA PHE A 326 4.19 -10.42 2.45
C PHE A 326 4.65 -10.36 3.90
N LEU A 327 4.57 -9.19 4.55
CA LEU A 327 4.89 -9.04 5.97
C LEU A 327 3.92 -9.82 6.86
N LEU A 328 2.63 -9.80 6.54
CA LEU A 328 1.61 -10.62 7.22
C LEU A 328 1.84 -12.11 7.02
N LEU A 329 2.14 -12.55 5.80
CA LEU A 329 2.47 -13.95 5.51
C LEU A 329 3.72 -14.40 6.27
N LEU A 330 4.74 -13.54 6.37
CA LEU A 330 5.96 -13.81 7.12
C LEU A 330 5.66 -13.97 8.62
N MET A 331 4.93 -13.03 9.21
CA MET A 331 4.51 -13.11 10.61
C MET A 331 3.66 -14.36 10.88
N ALA A 332 2.69 -14.64 10.00
CA ALA A 332 1.80 -15.79 10.08
C ALA A 332 2.58 -17.13 10.12
N SER A 333 3.62 -17.24 9.29
CA SER A 333 4.49 -18.42 9.24
C SER A 333 5.22 -18.69 10.56
N GLY A 334 5.43 -17.66 11.40
CA GLY A 334 6.08 -17.77 12.71
C GLY A 334 5.15 -18.16 13.86
N ILE A 335 3.85 -17.92 13.70
CA ILE A 335 2.87 -18.09 14.79
C ILE A 335 1.94 -19.29 14.60
N ILE A 336 1.89 -19.90 13.40
CA ILE A 336 0.98 -21.00 13.10
C ILE A 336 1.01 -22.15 14.11
N ASN A 337 2.20 -22.54 14.59
CA ASN A 337 2.37 -23.62 15.55
C ASN A 337 2.43 -23.12 17.01
N ARG A 338 2.21 -21.82 17.25
CA ARG A 338 2.43 -21.14 18.54
C ARG A 338 1.33 -20.12 18.84
N PHE A 339 0.11 -20.41 18.40
CA PHE A 339 -1.02 -19.49 18.54
C PHE A 339 -1.55 -19.48 19.98
N ASN A 340 -0.87 -18.75 20.85
CA ASN A 340 -1.14 -18.66 22.29
C ASN A 340 -1.66 -17.26 22.70
N TRP A 341 -1.86 -17.05 24.00
CA TRP A 341 -2.38 -15.79 24.53
C TRP A 341 -1.47 -14.57 24.23
N GLN A 342 -0.15 -14.76 24.16
CA GLN A 342 0.80 -13.68 23.85
C GLN A 342 0.60 -13.16 22.42
N VAL A 343 0.34 -14.06 21.47
CA VAL A 343 0.02 -13.68 20.08
C VAL A 343 -1.26 -12.87 20.04
N LYS A 344 -2.31 -13.32 20.71
CA LYS A 344 -3.59 -12.59 20.80
C LYS A 344 -3.41 -11.22 21.43
N LEU A 345 -2.64 -11.12 22.52
CA LEU A 345 -2.35 -9.87 23.20
C LEU A 345 -1.67 -8.86 22.26
N LEU A 346 -0.63 -9.27 21.54
CA LEU A 346 0.05 -8.38 20.59
C LEU A 346 -0.85 -7.93 19.44
N ILE A 347 -1.76 -8.79 18.97
CA ILE A 347 -2.77 -8.41 17.98
C ILE A 347 -3.72 -7.36 18.57
N ILE A 348 -4.24 -7.59 19.77
CA ILE A 348 -5.14 -6.63 20.46
C ILE A 348 -4.43 -5.30 20.68
N LEU A 349 -3.18 -5.30 21.14
CA LEU A 349 -2.38 -4.08 21.30
C LEU A 349 -2.22 -3.34 19.97
N SER A 350 -2.00 -4.06 18.87
CA SER A 350 -1.94 -3.46 17.53
C SER A 350 -3.25 -2.78 17.15
N VAL A 351 -4.38 -3.43 17.43
CA VAL A 351 -5.72 -2.85 17.20
C VAL A 351 -5.91 -1.58 18.04
N LEU A 352 -5.53 -1.60 19.31
CA LEU A 352 -5.64 -0.44 20.20
C LEU A 352 -4.77 0.74 19.74
N VAL A 353 -3.54 0.49 19.27
CA VAL A 353 -2.66 1.55 18.75
C VAL A 353 -3.24 2.17 17.47
N ASN A 354 -3.77 1.38 16.55
CA ASN A 354 -4.36 1.93 15.33
C ASN A 354 -5.69 2.63 15.60
N LEU A 355 -6.51 2.12 16.52
CA LEU A 355 -7.70 2.82 17.01
C LEU A 355 -7.32 4.17 17.63
N TRP A 356 -6.27 4.21 18.46
CA TRP A 356 -5.74 5.47 19.00
C TRP A 356 -5.32 6.43 17.89
N GLY A 357 -4.62 5.96 16.85
CA GLY A 357 -4.24 6.77 15.70
C GLY A 357 -5.45 7.36 14.97
N VAL A 358 -6.45 6.54 14.67
CA VAL A 358 -7.71 6.96 14.01
C VAL A 358 -8.46 7.99 14.86
N ILE A 359 -8.60 7.77 16.18
CA ILE A 359 -9.26 8.73 17.07
C ILE A 359 -8.48 10.05 17.12
N MET A 360 -7.17 9.99 17.33
CA MET A 360 -6.35 11.19 17.45
C MET A 360 -6.36 12.01 16.17
N ILE A 361 -6.24 11.36 15.01
CA ILE A 361 -6.10 12.07 13.74
C ILE A 361 -7.48 12.41 13.16
N SER A 362 -8.32 11.42 12.90
CA SER A 362 -9.56 11.61 12.14
C SER A 362 -10.64 12.29 12.99
N PHE A 363 -10.72 12.01 14.29
CA PHE A 363 -11.76 12.59 15.16
C PHE A 363 -11.31 13.85 15.91
N LEU A 364 -10.06 13.90 16.36
CA LEU A 364 -9.55 15.01 17.16
C LEU A 364 -8.66 15.98 16.37
N ASN A 365 -8.23 15.62 15.16
CA ASN A 365 -7.26 16.37 14.35
C ASN A 365 -5.99 16.74 15.14
N LYS A 366 -5.47 15.79 15.93
CA LYS A 366 -4.29 15.93 16.79
C LYS A 366 -3.19 14.97 16.38
N TRP A 367 -2.14 15.56 15.85
CA TRP A 367 -0.92 14.94 15.36
C TRP A 367 0.13 16.04 15.21
N VAL A 368 1.41 15.71 15.39
CA VAL A 368 2.50 16.71 15.47
C VAL A 368 3.60 16.44 14.46
N ILE A 369 4.25 17.53 14.07
CA ILE A 369 5.51 17.57 13.32
C ILE A 369 6.61 17.02 14.22
#